data_AF-A0A093Z056-F1
#
_entry.id   AF-A0A093Z056-F1
#
_cell.length_a   1.000
_cell.length_b   1.000
_cell.length_c   1.000
_cell.angle_alpha   90.00
_cell.angle_beta   90.00
_cell.angle_gamma   90.00
#
_symmetry.space_group_name_H-M   'P 1'
#
loop_
_entity.id
_entity.type
_entity.pdbx_description
1 polymer ?
#
loop_
_entity_poly.entity_id
_entity_poly.type
_entity_poly.pdbx_seq_one_letter_code
_entity_poly.pdbx_strand_id
1 'polypeptide(L)'
;MSTNERTPLLGKPASAPAEHPLDGCTKNEPPAAQTGKRFTLWQMAAFFGIMLARADTSLVWATHETVASHFDNLDNSSWMMTSFAIGCCVTYPLYGRLSDDYGRLRPLIAGYVLFCIGVTLWSFLGQVPIATTCCIIMTRGLRNFLSEAERDKNSQMEEPRGEHQKRLLSFDYPGAVTLAIWVTSFLVVIDVQAGLSWTDPLLLSLIIIGIISFLVFLVLETYSGGRELLIPLSLVKTEVGAFCLGQLLLVGSCQGFVSQIVPYFINSRGSSDAEAGWLIVPVSIGNAVGSLVAGRVLKRSGSYKKLSLTSLFLSIAITVVILVQWSYPM
;
A
#
# COMPACT_ATOMS: atom_id res chain seq x y z
N MET A 1 18.97 21.31 -24.74
CA MET A 1 19.22 20.20 -25.68
C MET A 1 18.63 18.95 -25.03
N SER A 2 17.50 18.44 -25.53
CA SER A 2 16.67 17.43 -24.84
C SER A 2 17.30 16.04 -24.93
N THR A 3 17.58 15.42 -23.78
CA THR A 3 17.99 14.02 -23.68
C THR A 3 16.77 13.12 -23.83
N ASN A 4 16.63 12.53 -25.02
CA ASN A 4 15.61 11.53 -25.34
C ASN A 4 15.92 10.21 -24.62
N GLU A 5 14.98 9.71 -23.81
CA GLU A 5 15.02 8.43 -23.07
C GLU A 5 14.88 7.17 -23.98
N ARG A 6 15.33 7.24 -25.24
CA ARG A 6 15.15 6.16 -26.23
C ARG A 6 16.45 5.58 -26.79
N THR A 7 17.60 5.83 -26.17
CA THR A 7 18.87 5.25 -26.61
C THR A 7 19.08 3.88 -25.97
N PRO A 8 19.20 2.79 -26.76
CA PRO A 8 19.56 1.49 -26.23
C PRO A 8 21.02 1.52 -25.76
N LEU A 9 21.27 1.10 -24.52
CA LEU A 9 22.57 1.03 -23.84
C LEU A 9 23.42 -0.16 -24.32
N LEU A 10 23.57 -0.36 -25.62
CA LEU A 10 24.57 -1.29 -26.16
C LEU A 10 25.23 -0.68 -27.40
N GLY A 11 26.53 -0.38 -27.27
CA GLY A 11 27.35 0.13 -28.36
C GLY A 11 27.48 -0.88 -29.49
N LYS A 12 27.35 -0.39 -30.73
CA LYS A 12 27.77 -1.10 -31.95
C LYS A 12 29.29 -1.29 -31.94
N PRO A 13 29.83 -2.49 -32.19
CA PRO A 13 31.12 -2.64 -32.83
C PRO A 13 30.93 -2.74 -34.36
N ALA A 14 31.87 -2.15 -35.09
CA ALA A 14 31.95 -2.14 -36.54
C ALA A 14 32.39 -3.52 -37.11
N SER A 15 31.81 -3.89 -38.29
CA SER A 15 32.37 -4.72 -39.41
C SER A 15 33.20 -5.98 -39.08
N ALA A 16 33.01 -7.20 -39.60
CA ALA A 16 32.41 -7.80 -40.81
C ALA A 16 32.39 -9.38 -40.63
N PRO A 17 32.31 -10.26 -41.65
CA PRO A 17 31.16 -10.67 -42.49
C PRO A 17 30.84 -12.21 -42.46
N ALA A 18 29.68 -12.57 -43.06
CA ALA A 18 29.28 -13.83 -43.74
C ALA A 18 29.00 -15.16 -42.98
N GLU A 19 27.73 -15.56 -43.06
CA GLU A 19 27.11 -16.90 -43.21
C GLU A 19 27.46 -18.11 -42.29
N HIS A 20 26.43 -18.59 -41.57
CA HIS A 20 26.16 -20.02 -41.39
C HIS A 20 24.64 -20.22 -41.18
N PRO A 21 23.93 -21.01 -42.02
CA PRO A 21 22.54 -21.34 -41.78
C PRO A 21 22.47 -22.52 -40.81
N LEU A 22 21.79 -22.34 -39.68
CA LEU A 22 21.30 -23.45 -38.86
C LEU A 22 19.80 -23.34 -38.73
N ASP A 23 19.14 -24.26 -39.44
CA ASP A 23 17.78 -24.69 -39.27
C ASP A 23 17.43 -25.01 -37.80
N GLY A 24 16.16 -24.82 -37.46
CA GLY A 24 15.54 -25.60 -36.39
C GLY A 24 15.46 -24.94 -35.01
N CYS A 25 14.88 -23.74 -34.92
CA CYS A 25 14.24 -23.32 -33.68
C CYS A 25 12.83 -22.82 -34.00
N THR A 26 11.92 -23.78 -34.22
CA THR A 26 10.48 -23.53 -34.15
C THR A 26 10.20 -22.84 -32.83
N LYS A 27 9.76 -21.57 -32.92
CA LYS A 27 9.19 -20.81 -31.82
C LYS A 27 8.11 -21.65 -31.16
N ASN A 28 8.43 -22.28 -30.03
CA ASN A 28 7.44 -22.73 -29.09
C ASN A 28 6.88 -21.46 -28.42
N GLU A 29 5.91 -20.82 -29.06
CA GLU A 29 5.01 -19.91 -28.36
C GLU A 29 4.30 -20.72 -27.26
N PRO A 30 4.35 -20.30 -25.98
CA PRO A 30 3.61 -20.99 -24.94
C PRO A 30 2.11 -20.92 -25.24
N PRO A 31 1.34 -21.98 -24.97
CA PRO A 31 -0.08 -22.04 -25.31
C PRO A 31 -0.88 -20.99 -24.52
N ALA A 32 -1.12 -19.84 -25.15
CA ALA A 32 -1.75 -18.65 -24.56
C ALA A 32 -3.26 -18.81 -24.22
N ALA A 33 -3.88 -19.94 -24.56
CA ALA A 33 -5.35 -20.06 -24.55
C ALA A 33 -5.94 -20.73 -23.28
N GLN A 34 -5.20 -21.60 -22.57
CA GLN A 34 -5.73 -22.33 -21.41
C GLN A 34 -5.39 -21.65 -20.06
N THR A 35 -4.32 -20.87 -20.03
CA THR A 35 -3.89 -20.04 -18.88
C THR A 35 -4.88 -18.91 -18.59
N GLY A 36 -5.67 -18.47 -19.60
CA GLY A 36 -6.58 -17.32 -19.50
C GLY A 36 -7.68 -17.48 -18.45
N LYS A 37 -8.49 -18.55 -18.49
CA LYS A 37 -9.66 -18.68 -17.59
C LYS A 37 -9.27 -18.81 -16.11
N ARG A 38 -8.21 -19.57 -15.81
CA ARG A 38 -7.72 -19.76 -14.43
C ARG A 38 -7.02 -18.50 -13.90
N PHE A 39 -6.26 -17.81 -14.77
CA PHE A 39 -5.66 -16.52 -14.43
C PHE A 39 -6.72 -15.44 -14.18
N THR A 40 -7.78 -15.38 -14.99
CA THR A 40 -8.90 -14.46 -14.77
C THR A 40 -9.62 -14.78 -13.45
N LEU A 41 -9.85 -16.06 -13.14
CA LEU A 41 -10.47 -16.47 -11.86
C LEU A 41 -9.61 -16.04 -10.66
N TRP A 42 -8.28 -16.21 -10.75
CA TRP A 42 -7.37 -15.78 -9.70
C TRP A 42 -7.31 -14.26 -9.56
N GLN A 43 -7.26 -13.52 -10.68
CA GLN A 43 -7.30 -12.06 -10.67
C GLN A 43 -8.60 -11.53 -10.05
N MET A 44 -9.74 -12.18 -10.33
CA MET A 44 -11.03 -11.85 -9.71
C MET A 44 -11.02 -12.14 -8.20
N ALA A 45 -10.49 -13.28 -7.77
CA ALA A 45 -10.34 -13.61 -6.35
C ALA A 45 -9.41 -12.61 -5.63
N ALA A 46 -8.31 -12.18 -6.28
CA ALA A 46 -7.41 -11.19 -5.74
C ALA A 46 -8.06 -9.81 -5.59
N PHE A 47 -8.83 -9.36 -6.60
CA PHE A 47 -9.61 -8.13 -6.50
C PHE A 47 -10.66 -8.21 -5.39
N PHE A 48 -11.33 -9.36 -5.24
CA PHE A 48 -12.31 -9.56 -4.18
C PHE A 48 -11.67 -9.53 -2.78
N GLY A 49 -10.50 -10.16 -2.60
CA GLY A 49 -9.75 -10.11 -1.35
C GLY A 49 -9.33 -8.68 -0.97
N ILE A 50 -8.87 -7.88 -1.94
CA ILE A 50 -8.55 -6.46 -1.72
C ILE A 50 -9.81 -5.67 -1.40
N MET A 51 -10.92 -5.91 -2.11
CA MET A 51 -12.20 -5.25 -1.86
C MET A 51 -12.69 -5.51 -0.43
N LEU A 52 -12.59 -6.77 0.03
CA LEU A 52 -12.95 -7.16 1.39
C LEU A 52 -12.11 -6.37 2.40
N ALA A 53 -10.78 -6.42 2.30
CA ALA A 53 -9.88 -5.69 3.19
C ALA A 53 -10.14 -4.17 3.22
N ARG A 54 -10.52 -3.58 2.08
CA ARG A 54 -10.90 -2.16 2.01
C ARG A 54 -12.26 -1.88 2.64
N ALA A 55 -13.22 -2.78 2.49
CA ALA A 55 -14.51 -2.69 3.17
C ALA A 55 -14.33 -2.81 4.70
N ASP A 56 -13.46 -3.70 5.18
CA ASP A 56 -13.17 -3.85 6.61
C ASP A 56 -12.57 -2.58 7.22
N THR A 57 -11.61 -1.97 6.51
CA THR A 57 -11.06 -0.67 6.92
C THR A 57 -12.17 0.37 7.08
N SER A 58 -13.11 0.42 6.14
CA SER A 58 -14.25 1.34 6.20
C SER A 58 -15.24 1.00 7.31
N LEU A 59 -15.42 -0.29 7.62
CA LEU A 59 -16.29 -0.75 8.68
C LEU A 59 -15.76 -0.32 10.05
N VAL A 60 -14.45 -0.50 10.30
CA VAL A 60 -13.81 -0.05 11.55
C VAL A 60 -14.02 1.47 11.71
N TRP A 61 -13.82 2.23 10.65
CA TRP A 61 -14.05 3.68 10.65
C TRP A 61 -15.50 4.07 10.94
N ALA A 62 -16.49 3.33 10.41
CA ALA A 62 -17.89 3.64 10.66
C ALA A 62 -18.39 3.17 12.05
N THR A 63 -17.80 2.09 12.57
CA THR A 63 -18.33 1.41 13.77
C THR A 63 -17.61 1.79 15.06
N HIS A 64 -16.41 2.37 15.01
CA HIS A 64 -15.63 2.66 16.21
C HIS A 64 -16.40 3.53 17.23
N GLU A 65 -17.08 4.58 16.78
CA GLU A 65 -17.89 5.46 17.66
C GLU A 65 -19.14 4.76 18.21
N THR A 66 -19.84 3.96 17.39
CA THR A 66 -21.03 3.22 17.83
C THR A 66 -20.70 2.12 18.84
N VAL A 67 -19.55 1.46 18.65
CA VAL A 67 -19.06 0.46 19.59
C VAL A 67 -18.67 1.14 20.90
N ALA A 68 -17.94 2.27 20.83
CA ALA A 68 -17.55 3.03 22.02
C ALA A 68 -18.75 3.58 22.80
N SER A 69 -19.82 4.01 22.11
CA SER A 69 -21.05 4.48 22.75
C SER A 69 -21.81 3.38 23.47
N HIS A 70 -21.76 2.14 22.98
CA HIS A 70 -22.37 0.99 23.65
C HIS A 70 -21.68 0.63 24.97
N PHE A 71 -20.37 0.93 25.08
CA PHE A 71 -19.57 0.73 26.29
C PHE A 71 -19.54 1.96 27.21
N ASP A 72 -20.31 3.02 26.90
CA ASP A 72 -20.34 4.30 27.63
C ASP A 72 -18.95 4.91 27.84
N ASN A 73 -18.02 4.64 26.90
CA ASN A 73 -16.62 5.01 26.99
C ASN A 73 -16.13 5.60 25.66
N LEU A 74 -16.69 6.76 25.32
CA LEU A 74 -16.42 7.49 24.09
C LEU A 74 -14.98 8.02 24.04
N ASP A 75 -14.40 8.37 25.20
CA ASP A 75 -13.04 8.90 25.30
C ASP A 75 -11.98 7.90 24.79
N ASN A 76 -12.26 6.59 24.87
CA ASN A 76 -11.37 5.54 24.37
C ASN A 76 -11.64 5.11 22.91
N SER A 77 -12.61 5.74 22.22
CA SER A 77 -12.95 5.41 20.82
C SER A 77 -11.76 5.63 19.87
N SER A 78 -10.98 6.69 20.10
CA SER A 78 -9.84 7.04 19.26
C SER A 78 -8.74 5.97 19.25
N TRP A 79 -8.54 5.27 20.36
CA TRP A 79 -7.55 4.19 20.48
C TRP A 79 -7.82 3.02 19.53
N MET A 80 -9.07 2.76 19.16
CA MET A 80 -9.41 1.74 18.15
C MET A 80 -8.85 2.13 16.78
N MET A 81 -8.96 3.41 16.41
CA MET A 81 -8.43 3.93 15.15
C MET A 81 -6.90 4.04 15.18
N THR A 82 -6.35 4.46 16.31
CA THR A 82 -4.90 4.59 16.52
C THR A 82 -4.21 3.22 16.47
N SER A 83 -4.77 2.19 17.11
CA SER A 83 -4.23 0.82 17.04
C SER A 83 -4.28 0.24 15.62
N PHE A 84 -5.38 0.47 14.89
CA PHE A 84 -5.49 0.09 13.49
C PHE A 84 -4.45 0.80 12.62
N ALA A 85 -4.28 2.12 12.81
CA ALA A 85 -3.28 2.91 12.08
C ALA A 85 -1.84 2.43 12.34
N ILE A 86 -1.50 2.13 13.60
CA ILE A 86 -0.20 1.56 13.97
C ILE A 86 0.03 0.23 13.25
N GLY A 87 -0.95 -0.66 13.27
CA GLY A 87 -0.88 -1.95 12.56
C GLY A 87 -0.61 -1.78 11.06
N CYS A 88 -1.34 -0.88 10.39
CA CYS A 88 -1.13 -0.56 8.99
C CYS A 88 0.28 0.02 8.72
N CYS A 89 0.72 0.98 9.52
CA CYS A 89 2.00 1.65 9.35
C CYS A 89 3.21 0.73 9.52
N VAL A 90 3.13 -0.24 10.44
CA VAL A 90 4.19 -1.25 10.63
C VAL A 90 4.15 -2.30 9.53
N THR A 91 2.94 -2.73 9.14
CA THR A 91 2.77 -3.86 8.22
C THR A 91 3.08 -3.48 6.77
N TYR A 92 2.71 -2.29 6.28
CA TYR A 92 2.94 -1.90 4.87
C TYR A 92 4.42 -1.93 4.42
N PRO A 93 5.37 -1.27 5.10
CA PRO A 93 6.78 -1.30 4.69
C PRO A 93 7.39 -2.69 4.85
N LEU A 94 7.02 -3.40 5.92
CA LEU A 94 7.48 -4.76 6.19
C LEU A 94 7.00 -5.73 5.10
N TYR A 95 5.72 -5.63 4.70
CA TYR A 95 5.12 -6.43 3.64
C TYR A 95 5.75 -6.13 2.28
N GLY A 96 6.01 -4.86 1.96
CA GLY A 96 6.67 -4.45 0.72
C GLY A 96 8.00 -5.17 0.52
N ARG A 97 8.85 -5.19 1.55
CA ARG A 97 10.15 -5.88 1.49
C ARG A 97 10.06 -7.40 1.59
N LEU A 98 9.19 -7.93 2.46
CA LEU A 98 8.90 -9.37 2.50
C LEU A 98 8.49 -9.91 1.12
N SER A 99 7.71 -9.12 0.36
CA SER A 99 7.30 -9.43 -1.02
C SER A 99 8.47 -9.43 -2.00
N ASP A 100 9.47 -8.58 -1.80
CA ASP A 100 10.63 -8.51 -2.68
C ASP A 100 11.62 -9.66 -2.39
N ASP A 101 11.79 -10.03 -1.11
CA ASP A 101 12.76 -11.05 -0.66
C ASP A 101 12.25 -12.49 -0.83
N TYR A 102 11.03 -12.78 -0.37
CA TYR A 102 10.43 -14.12 -0.41
C TYR A 102 9.61 -14.37 -1.69
N GLY A 103 9.61 -13.39 -2.61
CA GLY A 103 8.73 -13.32 -3.77
C GLY A 103 7.31 -12.91 -3.39
N ARG A 104 6.55 -12.37 -4.35
CA ARG A 104 5.22 -11.74 -4.15
C ARG A 104 4.13 -12.61 -3.51
N LEU A 105 4.38 -13.89 -3.27
CA LEU A 105 3.33 -14.87 -3.04
C LEU A 105 3.22 -15.42 -1.63
N ARG A 106 4.35 -15.84 -1.09
CA ARG A 106 4.45 -16.36 0.27
C ARG A 106 3.99 -15.32 1.30
N PRO A 107 4.42 -14.04 1.25
CA PRO A 107 3.91 -13.01 2.14
C PRO A 107 2.45 -12.68 1.86
N LEU A 108 1.98 -12.74 0.61
CA LEU A 108 0.58 -12.50 0.27
C LEU A 108 -0.34 -13.54 0.93
N ILE A 109 -0.03 -14.82 0.79
CA ILE A 109 -0.79 -15.90 1.45
C ILE A 109 -0.71 -15.76 2.97
N ALA A 110 0.47 -15.47 3.53
CA ALA A 110 0.64 -15.27 4.96
C ALA A 110 -0.21 -14.11 5.49
N GLY A 111 -0.27 -13.00 4.77
CA GLY A 111 -1.12 -11.85 5.10
C GLY A 111 -2.60 -12.18 5.09
N TYR A 112 -3.08 -12.94 4.09
CA TYR A 112 -4.47 -13.39 4.07
C TYR A 112 -4.81 -14.37 5.20
N VAL A 113 -3.90 -15.27 5.56
CA VAL A 113 -4.09 -16.18 6.71
C VAL A 113 -4.18 -15.39 8.01
N LEU A 114 -3.28 -14.42 8.23
CA LEU A 114 -3.32 -13.50 9.37
C LEU A 114 -4.62 -12.70 9.42
N PHE A 115 -5.07 -12.19 8.27
CA PHE A 115 -6.35 -11.50 8.14
C PHE A 115 -7.53 -12.42 8.50
N CYS A 116 -7.55 -13.65 7.95
CA CYS A 116 -8.55 -14.66 8.26
C CYS A 116 -8.57 -14.98 9.78
N ILE A 117 -7.41 -15.08 10.44
CA ILE A 117 -7.30 -15.23 11.91
C ILE A 117 -7.89 -14.01 12.64
N GLY A 118 -7.53 -12.80 12.20
CA GLY A 118 -8.04 -11.55 12.79
C GLY A 118 -9.57 -11.45 12.75
N VAL A 119 -10.18 -11.76 11.60
CA VAL A 119 -11.65 -11.78 11.45
C VAL A 119 -12.29 -12.86 12.32
N THR A 120 -11.65 -14.03 12.47
CA THR A 120 -12.18 -15.08 13.36
C THR A 120 -12.09 -14.71 14.84
N LEU A 121 -11.07 -13.96 15.27
CA LEU A 121 -10.94 -13.50 16.66
C LEU A 121 -11.99 -12.43 17.00
N TRP A 122 -12.39 -11.63 16.02
CA TRP A 122 -13.39 -10.55 16.18
C TRP A 122 -14.84 -10.98 15.87
N SER A 123 -15.05 -12.26 15.53
CA SER A 123 -16.20 -12.81 14.81
C SER A 123 -17.54 -12.07 14.94
N PHE A 124 -17.84 -11.25 13.93
CA PHE A 124 -19.18 -11.21 13.35
C PHE A 124 -19.43 -12.52 12.57
N LEU A 125 -20.49 -13.25 12.93
CA LEU A 125 -20.86 -14.56 12.34
C LEU A 125 -21.01 -14.59 10.81
N GLY A 126 -21.12 -13.44 10.15
CA GLY A 126 -21.35 -13.34 8.70
C GLY A 126 -20.10 -13.28 7.81
N GLN A 127 -18.99 -12.70 8.28
CA GLN A 127 -17.80 -12.46 7.44
C GLN A 127 -16.84 -13.64 7.39
N VAL A 128 -16.77 -14.44 8.46
CA VAL A 128 -15.88 -15.61 8.56
C VAL A 128 -16.00 -16.57 7.37
N PRO A 129 -17.19 -17.06 6.96
CA PRO A 129 -17.28 -18.02 5.86
C PRO A 129 -16.86 -17.42 4.51
N ILE A 130 -17.08 -16.12 4.30
CA ILE A 130 -16.72 -15.41 3.07
C ILE A 130 -15.19 -15.26 3.00
N ALA A 131 -14.57 -14.83 4.09
CA ALA A 131 -13.12 -14.67 4.20
C ALA A 131 -12.39 -16.02 4.04
N THR A 132 -12.84 -17.08 4.73
CA THR A 132 -12.22 -18.41 4.62
C THR A 132 -12.34 -18.99 3.21
N THR A 133 -13.48 -18.81 2.56
CA THR A 133 -13.68 -19.28 1.18
C THR A 133 -12.75 -18.55 0.21
N CYS A 134 -12.58 -17.23 0.37
CA CYS A 134 -11.64 -16.43 -0.40
C CYS A 134 -10.19 -16.85 -0.15
N CYS A 135 -9.79 -17.03 1.12
CA CYS A 135 -8.48 -17.53 1.52
C CYS A 135 -8.17 -18.89 0.83
N ILE A 136 -9.14 -19.82 0.81
CA ILE A 136 -8.99 -21.15 0.18
C ILE A 136 -8.88 -21.05 -1.35
N ILE A 137 -9.73 -20.26 -2.01
CA ILE A 137 -9.70 -20.07 -3.48
C ILE A 137 -8.38 -19.42 -3.90
N MET A 138 -7.94 -18.40 -3.16
CA MET A 138 -6.67 -17.73 -3.42
C MET A 138 -5.51 -18.72 -3.27
N THR A 139 -5.43 -19.46 -2.16
CA THR A 139 -4.35 -20.42 -1.91
C THR A 139 -4.28 -21.49 -3.00
N ARG A 140 -5.44 -21.99 -3.47
CA ARG A 140 -5.51 -23.00 -4.53
C ARG A 140 -5.16 -22.44 -5.92
N GLY A 141 -5.71 -21.28 -6.31
CA GLY A 141 -5.42 -20.66 -7.61
C GLY A 141 -3.95 -20.25 -7.73
N LEU A 142 -3.37 -19.81 -6.61
CA LEU A 142 -2.04 -19.26 -6.54
C LEU A 142 -0.94 -20.32 -6.47
N ARG A 143 -1.19 -21.43 -5.77
CA ARG A 143 -0.30 -22.59 -5.75
C ARG A 143 -0.17 -23.25 -7.12
N ASN A 144 -1.23 -23.21 -7.93
CA ASN A 144 -1.20 -23.72 -9.30
C ASN A 144 -0.40 -22.80 -10.23
N PHE A 145 -0.55 -21.48 -10.10
CA PHE A 145 0.23 -20.52 -10.88
C PHE A 145 1.73 -20.58 -10.55
N LEU A 146 2.07 -20.75 -9.26
CA LEU A 146 3.45 -21.09 -8.89
C LEU A 146 3.89 -22.41 -9.46
N SER A 147 3.08 -23.46 -9.39
CA SER A 147 3.48 -24.74 -9.95
C SER A 147 3.79 -24.66 -11.44
N GLU A 148 3.23 -23.71 -12.18
CA GLU A 148 3.58 -23.42 -13.58
C GLU A 148 4.82 -22.51 -13.67
N ALA A 149 4.91 -21.44 -12.87
CA ALA A 149 6.07 -20.53 -12.87
C ALA A 149 7.37 -21.17 -12.32
N GLU A 150 7.28 -22.03 -11.29
CA GLU A 150 8.37 -22.85 -10.75
C GLU A 150 8.75 -23.96 -11.72
N ARG A 151 7.84 -24.45 -12.56
CA ARG A 151 8.17 -25.42 -13.63
C ARG A 151 9.01 -24.76 -14.73
N ASP A 152 8.72 -23.50 -15.06
CA ASP A 152 9.55 -22.68 -15.95
C ASP A 152 10.89 -22.28 -15.29
N LYS A 153 10.90 -21.91 -14.00
CA LYS A 153 12.12 -21.53 -13.27
C LYS A 153 13.08 -22.69 -13.00
N ASN A 154 12.57 -23.87 -12.63
CA ASN A 154 13.39 -25.08 -12.44
C ASN A 154 14.06 -25.54 -13.73
N SER A 155 13.59 -25.09 -14.89
CA SER A 155 14.22 -25.36 -16.18
C SER A 155 15.44 -24.47 -16.44
N GLN A 156 15.65 -23.39 -15.66
CA GLN A 156 16.71 -22.40 -15.92
C GLN A 156 17.64 -22.06 -14.75
N MET A 157 17.31 -22.33 -13.49
CA MET A 157 18.19 -21.92 -12.36
C MET A 157 18.20 -22.93 -11.20
N GLU A 158 19.25 -23.74 -11.12
CA GLU A 158 19.80 -24.15 -9.83
C GLU A 158 20.62 -22.97 -9.29
N GLU A 159 19.97 -22.01 -8.60
CA GLU A 159 20.69 -20.99 -7.85
C GLU A 159 21.34 -21.63 -6.61
N PRO A 160 22.63 -21.39 -6.32
CA PRO A 160 23.30 -21.98 -5.16
C PRO A 160 22.66 -21.45 -3.87
N ARG A 161 22.23 -22.38 -2.99
CA ARG A 161 21.54 -22.14 -1.70
C ARG A 161 22.17 -21.04 -0.83
N GLY A 162 23.47 -20.78 -0.98
CA GLY A 162 24.20 -19.75 -0.25
C GLY A 162 23.93 -18.30 -0.69
N GLU A 163 23.44 -18.04 -1.91
CA GLU A 163 23.17 -16.69 -2.41
C GLU A 163 21.80 -16.17 -1.92
N HIS A 164 20.78 -17.04 -1.92
CA HIS A 164 19.48 -16.74 -1.33
C HIS A 164 19.60 -16.45 0.18
N GLN A 165 20.45 -17.19 0.88
CA GLN A 165 20.70 -17.00 2.32
C GLN A 165 21.48 -15.69 2.60
N LYS A 166 22.36 -15.26 1.69
CA LYS A 166 23.02 -13.94 1.77
C LYS A 166 22.06 -12.77 1.55
N ARG A 167 21.07 -12.89 0.66
CA ARG A 167 20.01 -11.87 0.46
C ARG A 167 19.07 -11.75 1.68
N LEU A 168 18.73 -12.86 2.32
CA LEU A 168 17.93 -12.83 3.55
C LEU A 168 18.68 -12.23 4.75
N LEU A 169 20.02 -12.38 4.80
CA LEU A 169 20.89 -11.75 5.80
C LEU A 169 21.24 -10.28 5.49
N SER A 170 21.01 -9.79 4.27
CA SER A 170 21.25 -8.38 3.91
C SER A 170 20.10 -7.45 4.28
N PHE A 171 19.00 -7.99 4.81
CA PHE A 171 17.84 -7.21 5.23
C PHE A 171 18.11 -6.44 6.54
N ASP A 172 17.80 -5.15 6.55
CA ASP A 172 17.99 -4.30 7.72
C ASP A 172 16.80 -4.41 8.72
N TYR A 173 16.71 -5.58 9.36
CA TYR A 173 15.80 -5.82 10.49
C TYR A 173 15.86 -4.72 11.58
N PRO A 174 17.03 -4.22 12.01
CA PRO A 174 17.06 -3.22 13.08
C PRO A 174 16.51 -1.87 12.62
N GLY A 175 16.73 -1.44 11.37
CA GLY A 175 16.11 -0.23 10.81
C GLY A 175 14.59 -0.35 10.75
N ALA A 176 14.09 -1.49 10.28
CA ALA A 176 12.64 -1.77 10.21
C ALA A 176 11.96 -1.71 11.59
N VAL A 177 12.56 -2.36 12.59
CA VAL A 177 12.02 -2.39 13.97
C VAL A 177 12.07 -0.99 14.59
N THR A 178 13.17 -0.26 14.40
CA THR A 178 13.31 1.08 14.97
C THR A 178 12.31 2.06 14.34
N LEU A 179 12.06 1.95 13.03
CA LEU A 179 11.02 2.72 12.35
C LEU A 179 9.62 2.38 12.87
N ALA A 180 9.33 1.10 13.08
CA ALA A 180 8.05 0.66 13.66
C ALA A 180 7.83 1.24 15.07
N ILE A 181 8.86 1.23 15.92
CA ILE A 181 8.82 1.81 17.27
C ILE A 181 8.60 3.33 17.19
N TRP A 182 9.30 4.03 16.30
CA TRP A 182 9.13 5.47 16.11
C TRP A 182 7.70 5.83 15.70
N VAL A 183 7.15 5.16 14.67
CA VAL A 183 5.79 5.43 14.20
C VAL A 183 4.75 5.11 15.26
N THR A 184 4.92 3.99 15.98
CA THR A 184 4.04 3.61 17.10
C THR A 184 4.05 4.68 18.18
N SER A 185 5.23 5.08 18.64
CA SER A 185 5.40 6.10 19.68
C SER A 185 4.80 7.44 19.25
N PHE A 186 5.01 7.84 17.99
CA PHE A 186 4.49 9.08 17.43
C PHE A 186 2.97 9.09 17.37
N LEU A 187 2.33 8.02 16.87
CA LEU A 187 0.88 7.93 16.80
C LEU A 187 0.23 7.89 18.19
N VAL A 188 0.84 7.17 19.14
CA VAL A 188 0.34 7.14 20.52
C VAL A 188 0.45 8.53 21.17
N VAL A 189 1.53 9.29 20.93
CA VAL A 189 1.66 10.67 21.45
C VAL A 189 0.52 11.55 20.93
N ILE A 190 0.19 11.46 19.63
CA ILE A 190 -0.89 12.25 19.03
C ILE A 190 -2.24 11.94 19.67
N ASP A 191 -2.52 10.65 19.92
CA ASP A 191 -3.79 10.21 20.49
C ASP A 191 -3.92 10.60 21.98
N VAL A 192 -2.85 10.38 22.75
CA VAL A 192 -2.78 10.64 24.20
C VAL A 192 -2.80 12.14 24.52
N GLN A 193 -2.23 12.97 23.64
CA GLN A 193 -2.16 14.42 23.81
C GLN A 193 -3.54 15.09 23.97
N ALA A 194 -4.60 14.50 23.42
CA ALA A 194 -5.94 15.05 23.56
C ALA A 194 -6.49 14.99 25.00
N GLY A 195 -6.00 14.04 25.83
CA GLY A 195 -6.49 13.81 27.19
C GLY A 195 -5.50 14.11 28.31
N LEU A 196 -4.19 14.16 28.04
CA LEU A 196 -3.14 14.40 29.03
C LEU A 196 -2.45 15.75 28.85
N SER A 197 -1.94 16.30 29.97
CA SER A 197 -1.17 17.54 29.97
C SER A 197 0.23 17.32 29.40
N TRP A 198 0.78 18.35 28.77
CA TRP A 198 2.14 18.32 28.20
C TRP A 198 3.26 18.00 29.20
N THR A 199 2.98 18.14 30.49
CA THR A 199 3.90 17.88 31.61
C THR A 199 3.81 16.47 32.17
N ASP A 200 2.86 15.65 31.70
CA ASP A 200 2.66 14.32 32.27
C ASP A 200 3.87 13.41 31.97
N PRO A 201 4.42 12.71 32.99
CA PRO A 201 5.62 11.88 32.83
C PRO A 201 5.49 10.81 31.74
N LEU A 202 4.29 10.27 31.55
CA LEU A 202 4.01 9.25 30.54
C LEU A 202 4.15 9.81 29.12
N LEU A 203 3.55 10.98 28.86
CA LEU A 203 3.65 11.66 27.55
C LEU A 203 5.10 12.04 27.24
N LEU A 204 5.81 12.61 28.21
CA LEU A 204 7.23 12.93 28.09
C LEU A 204 8.09 11.69 27.77
N SER A 205 7.83 10.56 28.45
CA SER A 205 8.57 9.32 28.19
C SER A 205 8.35 8.80 26.77
N LEU A 206 7.12 8.86 26.25
CA LEU A 206 6.80 8.47 24.87
C LEU A 206 7.43 9.41 23.84
N ILE A 207 7.45 10.71 24.10
CA ILE A 207 8.12 11.68 23.23
C ILE A 207 9.63 11.38 23.18
N ILE A 208 10.25 11.13 24.32
CA ILE A 208 11.67 10.79 24.41
C ILE A 208 11.97 9.48 23.67
N ILE A 209 11.17 8.43 23.86
CA ILE A 209 11.30 7.15 23.14
C ILE A 209 11.16 7.37 21.62
N GLY A 210 10.20 8.19 21.19
CA GLY A 210 10.01 8.55 19.79
C GLY A 210 11.23 9.25 19.21
N ILE A 211 11.75 10.28 19.87
CA ILE A 211 12.94 11.03 19.42
C ILE A 211 14.16 10.11 19.36
N ILE A 212 14.41 9.31 20.40
CA ILE A 212 15.54 8.37 20.43
C ILE A 212 15.42 7.35 19.30
N SER A 213 14.24 6.75 19.12
CA SER A 213 14.02 5.78 18.04
C SER A 213 14.22 6.42 16.67
N PHE A 214 13.75 7.65 16.47
CA PHE A 214 13.99 8.38 15.23
C PHE A 214 15.48 8.62 14.96
N LEU A 215 16.23 9.05 15.97
CA LEU A 215 17.68 9.26 15.84
C LEU A 215 18.42 7.95 15.57
N VAL A 216 18.07 6.87 16.27
CA VAL A 216 18.64 5.53 16.02
C VAL A 216 18.32 5.06 14.60
N PHE A 217 17.08 5.27 14.14
CA PHE A 217 16.68 4.95 12.78
C PHE A 217 17.51 5.74 11.75
N LEU A 218 17.70 7.05 11.94
CA LEU A 218 18.53 7.85 11.05
C LEU A 218 19.99 7.40 11.04
N VAL A 219 20.54 7.00 12.19
CA VAL A 219 21.91 6.47 12.28
C VAL A 219 22.02 5.14 11.54
N LEU A 220 21.07 4.22 11.74
CA LEU A 220 21.04 2.91 11.05
C LEU A 220 20.89 3.09 9.52
N GLU A 221 20.03 4.00 9.09
CA GLU A 221 19.79 4.29 7.68
C GLU A 221 21.01 4.98 7.03
N THR A 222 21.66 5.91 7.74
CA THR A 222 22.83 6.65 7.22
C THR A 222 24.09 5.79 7.24
N TYR A 223 24.24 4.90 8.21
CA TYR A 223 25.41 4.03 8.40
C TYR A 223 25.13 2.59 7.91
N SER A 224 24.27 2.41 6.91
CA SER A 224 23.78 1.09 6.49
C SER A 224 24.85 0.10 5.99
N GLY A 225 26.12 0.49 5.84
CA GLY A 225 27.25 -0.46 5.77
C GLY A 225 27.14 -1.59 4.74
N GLY A 226 26.37 -1.39 3.65
CA GLY A 226 26.12 -2.40 2.60
C GLY A 226 24.80 -3.19 2.73
N ARG A 227 23.91 -2.87 3.67
CA ARG A 227 22.55 -3.42 3.77
C ARG A 227 21.60 -2.71 2.82
N GLU A 228 20.54 -3.40 2.38
CA GLU A 228 19.52 -2.80 1.52
C GLU A 228 18.58 -1.91 2.35
N LEU A 229 18.68 -0.59 2.16
CA LEU A 229 17.86 0.43 2.83
C LEU A 229 16.36 0.19 2.60
N LEU A 230 15.54 0.42 3.63
CA LEU A 230 14.08 0.32 3.53
C LEU A 230 13.49 1.41 2.63
N ILE A 231 14.10 2.60 2.63
CA ILE A 231 13.77 3.71 1.71
C ILE A 231 15.09 4.17 1.09
N PRO A 232 15.35 3.96 -0.21
CA PRO A 232 16.57 4.48 -0.82
C PRO A 232 16.56 6.03 -0.76
N LEU A 233 17.29 6.61 0.20
CA LEU A 233 17.41 8.07 0.38
C LEU A 233 18.01 8.76 -0.85
N SER A 234 18.71 8.01 -1.70
CA SER A 234 19.15 8.46 -3.03
C SER A 234 17.97 8.75 -3.94
N LEU A 235 16.87 8.00 -3.86
CA LEU A 235 15.67 8.20 -4.67
C LEU A 235 14.91 9.45 -4.22
N VAL A 236 14.89 9.76 -2.93
CA VAL A 236 14.29 11.00 -2.39
C VAL A 236 14.94 12.25 -2.99
N LYS A 237 16.26 12.21 -3.25
CA LYS A 237 17.00 13.31 -3.88
C LYS A 237 16.76 13.46 -5.39
N THR A 238 16.07 12.50 -6.02
CA THR A 238 15.75 12.57 -7.45
C THR A 238 14.39 13.24 -7.69
N GLU A 239 14.13 13.65 -8.93
CA GLU A 239 12.81 14.15 -9.36
C GLU A 239 11.67 13.16 -9.06
N VAL A 240 11.95 11.86 -9.06
CA VAL A 240 10.98 10.80 -8.75
C VAL A 240 10.65 10.80 -7.26
N GLY A 241 11.61 11.12 -6.40
CA GLY A 241 11.40 11.28 -4.96
C GLY A 241 10.45 12.44 -4.64
N ALA A 242 10.70 13.61 -5.22
CA ALA A 242 9.83 14.78 -5.10
C ALA A 242 8.40 14.49 -5.60
N PHE A 243 8.29 13.74 -6.70
CA PHE A 243 7.02 13.28 -7.24
C PHE A 243 6.25 12.38 -6.25
N CYS A 244 6.91 11.37 -5.68
CA CYS A 244 6.28 10.46 -4.73
C CYS A 244 5.83 11.18 -3.46
N LEU A 245 6.66 12.12 -2.98
CA LEU A 245 6.31 12.96 -1.84
C LEU A 245 5.11 13.86 -2.14
N GLY A 246 5.06 14.49 -3.31
CA GLY A 246 3.93 15.30 -3.74
C GLY A 246 2.63 14.49 -3.83
N GLN A 247 2.70 13.25 -4.32
CA GLN A 247 1.56 12.33 -4.36
C GLN A 247 1.11 11.89 -2.96
N LEU A 248 2.06 11.63 -2.04
CA LEU A 248 1.75 11.30 -0.64
C LEU A 248 0.97 12.44 0.03
N LEU A 249 1.43 13.68 -0.13
CA LEU A 249 0.77 14.86 0.43
C LEU A 249 -0.62 15.08 -0.18
N LEU A 250 -0.75 14.88 -1.50
CA LEU A 250 -2.02 15.05 -2.21
C LEU A 250 -3.06 14.02 -1.75
N VAL A 251 -2.70 12.74 -1.77
CA VAL A 251 -3.58 11.65 -1.35
C VAL A 251 -3.91 11.78 0.13
N GLY A 252 -2.94 12.12 0.97
CA GLY A 252 -3.15 12.36 2.41
C GLY A 252 -4.15 13.49 2.67
N SER A 253 -4.05 14.59 1.93
CA SER A 253 -4.97 15.73 2.05
C SER A 253 -6.40 15.36 1.62
N CYS A 254 -6.55 14.71 0.47
CA CYS A 254 -7.86 14.27 -0.02
C CYS A 254 -8.50 13.25 0.93
N GLN A 255 -7.72 12.27 1.42
CA GLN A 255 -8.24 11.26 2.33
C GLN A 255 -8.62 11.89 3.67
N GLY A 256 -7.80 12.79 4.21
CA GLY A 256 -8.12 13.54 5.44
C GLY A 256 -9.44 14.31 5.33
N PHE A 257 -9.65 15.01 4.21
CA PHE A 257 -10.90 15.73 3.96
C PHE A 257 -12.11 14.80 3.87
N VAL A 258 -12.04 13.74 3.06
CA VAL A 258 -13.13 12.77 2.89
C VAL A 258 -13.51 12.10 4.21
N SER A 259 -12.53 11.87 5.09
CA SER A 259 -12.75 11.25 6.40
C SER A 259 -13.61 12.12 7.33
N GLN A 260 -13.59 13.44 7.17
CA GLN A 260 -14.27 14.39 8.06
C GLN A 260 -15.65 14.83 7.55
N ILE A 261 -15.98 14.56 6.28
CA ILE A 261 -17.28 14.94 5.71
C ILE A 261 -18.43 14.25 6.46
N VAL A 262 -18.36 12.94 6.67
CA VAL A 262 -19.46 12.18 7.27
C VAL A 262 -19.70 12.57 8.75
N PRO A 263 -18.67 12.59 9.62
CA PRO A 263 -18.85 13.05 11.00
C PRO A 263 -19.39 14.48 11.09
N TYR A 264 -18.98 15.37 10.17
CA TYR A 264 -19.50 16.74 10.12
C TYR A 264 -21.02 16.80 9.87
N PHE A 265 -21.53 16.02 8.90
CA PHE A 265 -22.97 15.99 8.61
C PHE A 265 -23.80 15.33 9.72
N ILE A 266 -23.26 14.29 10.35
CA ILE A 266 -23.92 13.61 11.47
C ILE A 266 -23.92 14.52 12.71
N ASN A 267 -22.76 15.03 13.13
CA ASN A 267 -22.60 15.74 14.39
C ASN A 267 -23.05 17.20 14.35
N SER A 268 -22.83 17.92 13.23
CA SER A 268 -23.15 19.35 13.14
C SER A 268 -24.48 19.64 12.45
N ARG A 269 -24.87 18.85 11.44
CA ARG A 269 -26.12 19.06 10.69
C ARG A 269 -27.27 18.18 11.18
N GLY A 270 -27.01 17.22 12.07
CA GLY A 270 -28.02 16.29 12.59
C GLY A 270 -28.71 15.47 11.48
N SER A 271 -28.05 15.32 10.33
CA SER A 271 -28.61 14.59 9.19
C SER A 271 -28.62 13.08 9.47
N SER A 272 -29.54 12.35 8.86
CA SER A 272 -29.61 10.90 9.02
C SER A 272 -28.33 10.22 8.51
N ASP A 273 -27.88 9.16 9.19
CA ASP A 273 -26.71 8.34 8.79
C ASP A 273 -26.78 7.90 7.32
N ALA A 274 -27.99 7.64 6.82
CA ALA A 274 -28.22 7.26 5.43
C ALA A 274 -27.95 8.40 4.43
N GLU A 275 -28.30 9.64 4.78
CA GLU A 275 -28.04 10.82 3.94
C GLU A 275 -26.55 11.16 3.92
N ALA A 276 -25.87 11.06 5.07
CA ALA A 276 -24.43 11.27 5.16
C ALA A 276 -23.64 10.20 4.37
N GLY A 277 -24.10 8.95 4.38
CA GLY A 277 -23.52 7.86 3.59
C GLY A 277 -23.60 8.09 2.08
N TRP A 278 -24.66 8.73 1.58
CA TRP A 278 -24.81 9.03 0.14
C TRP A 278 -23.70 9.95 -0.38
N LEU A 279 -23.16 10.83 0.47
CA LEU A 279 -22.09 11.77 0.08
C LEU A 279 -20.76 11.08 -0.26
N ILE A 280 -20.54 9.83 0.18
CA ILE A 280 -19.32 9.05 -0.13
C ILE A 280 -19.40 8.36 -1.49
N VAL A 281 -20.61 8.13 -2.01
CA VAL A 281 -20.82 7.40 -3.27
C VAL A 281 -20.16 8.10 -4.46
N PRO A 282 -20.31 9.44 -4.66
CA PRO A 282 -19.61 10.15 -5.73
C PRO A 282 -18.09 10.07 -5.64
N VAL A 283 -17.52 10.12 -4.43
CA VAL A 283 -16.07 9.99 -4.21
C VAL A 283 -15.57 8.62 -4.67
N SER A 284 -16.33 7.57 -4.37
CA SER A 284 -16.00 6.19 -4.76
C SER A 284 -16.07 5.99 -6.28
N ILE A 285 -17.11 6.54 -6.92
CA ILE A 285 -17.24 6.54 -8.39
C ILE A 285 -16.08 7.31 -9.02
N GLY A 286 -15.73 8.46 -8.47
CA GLY A 286 -14.59 9.28 -8.92
C GLY A 286 -13.27 8.51 -8.88
N ASN A 287 -12.98 7.79 -7.79
CA ASN A 287 -11.78 6.95 -7.68
C ASN A 287 -11.76 5.82 -8.72
N ALA A 288 -12.89 5.14 -8.94
CA ALA A 288 -13.00 4.08 -9.93
C ALA A 288 -12.78 4.62 -11.36
N VAL A 289 -13.49 5.68 -11.74
CA VAL A 289 -13.36 6.30 -13.07
C VAL A 289 -11.96 6.87 -13.26
N GLY A 290 -11.42 7.57 -12.24
CA GLY A 290 -10.08 8.15 -12.26
C GLY A 290 -8.99 7.11 -12.48
N SER A 291 -9.04 5.97 -11.79
CA SER A 291 -8.07 4.88 -11.97
C SER A 291 -8.12 4.25 -13.38
N LEU A 292 -9.32 4.07 -13.94
CA LEU A 292 -9.51 3.55 -15.29
C LEU A 292 -9.02 4.53 -16.37
N VAL A 293 -9.34 5.82 -16.20
CA VAL A 293 -8.87 6.88 -17.10
C VAL A 293 -7.35 6.99 -17.02
N ALA A 294 -6.78 7.02 -15.82
CA ALA A 294 -5.34 7.05 -15.61
C ALA A 294 -4.64 5.86 -16.28
N GLY A 295 -5.17 4.64 -16.14
CA GLY A 295 -4.63 3.45 -16.79
C GLY A 295 -4.65 3.53 -18.32
N ARG A 296 -5.75 4.03 -18.91
CA ARG A 296 -5.85 4.21 -20.37
C ARG A 296 -4.95 5.33 -20.89
N VAL A 297 -4.88 6.44 -20.16
CA VAL A 297 -4.01 7.58 -20.51
C VAL A 297 -2.55 7.19 -20.40
N LEU A 298 -2.17 6.41 -19.39
CA LEU A 298 -0.80 5.91 -19.24
C LEU A 298 -0.41 5.00 -20.41
N LYS A 299 -1.31 4.10 -20.83
CA LYS A 299 -1.10 3.22 -22.00
C LYS A 299 -0.94 3.99 -23.31
N ARG A 300 -1.63 5.14 -23.47
CA ARG A 300 -1.53 5.98 -24.69
C ARG A 300 -0.35 6.95 -24.66
N SER A 301 -0.12 7.61 -23.53
CA SER A 301 0.85 8.70 -23.43
C SER A 301 2.27 8.25 -23.11
N GLY A 302 2.46 7.08 -22.48
CA GLY A 302 3.78 6.56 -22.07
C GLY A 302 4.51 7.37 -20.98
N SER A 303 4.09 8.61 -20.69
CA SER A 303 4.73 9.50 -19.74
C SER A 303 3.90 9.67 -18.46
N TYR A 304 4.31 9.00 -17.38
CA TYR A 304 3.65 9.11 -16.07
C TYR A 304 3.78 10.51 -15.44
N LYS A 305 4.88 11.23 -15.74
CA LYS A 305 5.16 12.57 -15.19
C LYS A 305 4.06 13.59 -15.51
N LYS A 306 3.62 13.64 -16.78
CA LYS A 306 2.59 14.59 -17.22
C LYS A 306 1.22 14.28 -16.62
N LEU A 307 0.84 13.00 -16.58
CA LEU A 307 -0.43 12.55 -16.03
C LEU A 307 -0.56 12.93 -14.54
N SER A 308 0.47 12.63 -13.76
CA SER A 308 0.47 12.95 -12.34
C SER A 308 0.49 14.46 -12.08
N LEU A 309 1.27 15.24 -12.84
CA LEU A 309 1.26 16.70 -12.69
C LEU A 309 -0.13 17.29 -12.99
N THR A 310 -0.83 16.79 -14.02
CA THR A 310 -2.22 17.21 -14.29
C THR A 310 -3.18 16.83 -13.16
N SER A 311 -3.03 15.64 -12.55
CA SER A 311 -3.84 15.25 -11.39
C SER A 311 -3.58 16.13 -10.16
N LEU A 312 -2.34 16.57 -9.96
CA LEU A 312 -1.96 17.46 -8.86
C LEU A 312 -2.65 18.82 -9.00
N PHE A 313 -2.53 19.46 -10.17
CA PHE A 313 -3.18 20.75 -10.42
C PHE A 313 -4.71 20.66 -10.32
N LEU A 314 -5.30 19.58 -10.86
CA LEU A 314 -6.73 19.36 -10.79
C LEU A 314 -7.20 19.18 -9.34
N SER A 315 -6.47 18.41 -8.53
CA SER A 315 -6.81 18.19 -7.14
C SER A 315 -6.72 19.48 -6.32
N ILE A 316 -5.68 20.29 -6.52
CA ILE A 316 -5.54 21.59 -5.84
C ILE A 316 -6.72 22.51 -6.22
N ALA A 317 -7.07 22.57 -7.51
CA ALA A 317 -8.20 23.37 -7.97
C ALA A 317 -9.52 22.93 -7.32
N ILE A 318 -9.77 21.61 -7.23
CA ILE A 318 -10.97 21.07 -6.58
C ILE A 318 -10.98 21.43 -5.09
N THR A 319 -9.88 21.26 -4.37
CA THR A 319 -9.81 21.60 -2.95
C THR A 319 -10.06 23.10 -2.70
N VAL A 320 -9.54 23.97 -3.57
CA VAL A 320 -9.80 25.42 -3.51
C VAL A 320 -11.27 25.73 -3.77
N VAL A 321 -11.90 25.10 -4.76
CA VAL A 321 -13.33 25.29 -5.05
C VAL A 321 -14.17 24.86 -3.85
N ILE A 322 -13.86 23.70 -3.24
CA ILE A 322 -14.56 23.21 -2.05
C ILE A 322 -14.40 24.19 -0.89
N LEU A 323 -13.18 24.67 -0.63
CA LEU A 323 -12.93 25.67 0.41
C LEU A 323 -13.74 26.95 0.18
N VAL A 324 -13.80 27.44 -1.06
CA VAL A 324 -14.59 28.63 -1.39
C VAL A 324 -16.08 28.37 -1.19
N GLN A 325 -16.60 27.23 -1.65
CA GLN A 325 -18.02 26.89 -1.46
C GLN A 325 -18.40 26.69 0.00
N TRP A 326 -17.51 26.10 0.82
CA TRP A 326 -17.77 25.92 2.25
C TRP A 326 -17.57 27.19 3.08
N SER A 327 -16.78 28.15 2.60
CA SER A 327 -16.60 29.45 3.26
C SER A 327 -17.81 30.38 3.11
N TYR A 328 -18.63 30.16 2.08
CA TYR A 328 -19.88 30.92 1.85
C TYR A 328 -21.08 29.99 2.03
N PRO A 329 -21.61 29.85 3.27
CA PRO A 329 -22.84 29.09 3.48
C PRO A 329 -23.98 29.86 2.79
N MET A 330 -24.53 29.26 1.73
CA MET A 330 -25.88 29.57 1.25
C MET A 330 -26.90 28.86 2.13
#